data_AF-A0A7S0M392-F1
#
_entry.id   AF-A0A7S0M392-F1
#
_cell.length_a   1.000
_cell.length_b   1.000
_cell.length_c   1.000
_cell.angle_alpha   90.00
_cell.angle_beta   90.00
_cell.angle_gamma   90.00
#
_symmetry.space_group_name_H-M   'P 1'
#
loop_
_entity.id
_entity.type
_entity.pdbx_description
1 polymer ?
#
loop_
_entity_poly.entity_id
_entity_poly.type
_entity_poly.pdbx_seq_one_letter_code
_entity_poly.pdbx_strand_id
1 'polypeptide(L)'
;TKDISINNPREAELLFKRLNNDSPEQLVLNCDEKLLPVLVDAIEIVHPKIENVLALLEKFSTEKLSHGVFKSKVLSCFRAIYKATGFMECVCDQLQNKTLSDPACIAWFLLKLSTGDKEVREDETVIRVVRLLNDSKAPGVQIISQQLATVFATAETPCGVPIGDPVQKYSELDSLREAKSSMRPPGCRDHDNDAENFRDINILPTASELDCCEQPYLPPPNGSEFIANKEAATLDRMFRLMREDMLGSLRQELGEELKRKQGECTRLFQSPSLVGIDFKPEPHLVLSIDMNPRLAGRVRKMKRAEAVDFFENGPGRKVLGQDSLVILLDVERRGATVPPK
;
A
#
# COMPACT_ATOMS: atom_id res chain seq x y z
N THR A 1 -11.53 -24.77 22.27
CA THR A 1 -11.49 -24.42 20.84
C THR A 1 -10.63 -25.46 20.17
N LYS A 2 -11.23 -26.45 19.48
CA LYS A 2 -10.47 -27.44 18.74
C LYS A 2 -9.88 -26.72 17.52
N ASP A 3 -8.58 -26.79 17.35
CA ASP A 3 -7.94 -26.43 16.09
C ASP A 3 -8.60 -27.29 15.00
N ILE A 4 -9.32 -26.64 14.09
CA ILE A 4 -9.91 -27.30 12.94
C ILE A 4 -8.71 -27.54 12.01
N SER A 5 -8.04 -28.68 12.14
CA SER A 5 -6.97 -29.07 11.24
C SER A 5 -7.52 -30.15 10.31
N ILE A 6 -7.33 -29.96 9.01
CA ILE A 6 -7.69 -30.95 7.99
C ILE A 6 -6.55 -31.93 7.92
N ASN A 7 -6.86 -33.22 8.12
CA ASN A 7 -5.82 -34.25 8.24
C ASN A 7 -5.92 -35.32 7.15
N ASN A 8 -6.94 -35.26 6.29
CA ASN A 8 -7.09 -36.22 5.21
C ASN A 8 -7.61 -35.58 3.90
N PRO A 9 -7.32 -36.21 2.75
CA PRO A 9 -7.75 -35.69 1.45
C PRO A 9 -9.27 -35.56 1.28
N ARG A 10 -10.05 -36.42 1.94
CA ARG A 10 -11.52 -36.36 1.84
C ARG A 10 -12.09 -35.12 2.51
N GLU A 11 -11.54 -34.73 3.67
CA GLU A 11 -11.90 -33.51 4.37
C GLU A 11 -11.52 -32.27 3.58
N ALA A 12 -10.34 -32.27 2.94
CA ALA A 12 -9.91 -31.21 2.05
C ALA A 12 -10.84 -31.07 0.83
N GLU A 13 -11.18 -32.18 0.17
CA GLU A 13 -12.14 -32.20 -0.95
C GLU A 13 -13.54 -31.73 -0.51
N LEU A 14 -14.00 -32.12 0.68
CA LEU A 14 -15.27 -31.65 1.24
C LEU A 14 -15.26 -30.15 1.55
N LEU A 15 -14.13 -29.61 2.04
CA LEU A 15 -13.96 -28.18 2.24
C LEU A 15 -14.09 -27.43 0.91
N PHE A 16 -13.32 -27.82 -0.11
CA PHE A 16 -13.40 -27.18 -1.42
C PHE A 16 -14.79 -27.31 -2.02
N LYS A 17 -15.46 -28.46 -1.87
CA LYS A 17 -16.85 -28.62 -2.31
C LYS A 17 -17.79 -27.65 -1.60
N ARG A 18 -17.60 -27.40 -0.31
CA ARG A 18 -18.39 -26.43 0.45
C ARG A 18 -18.12 -25.00 -0.03
N LEU A 19 -16.86 -24.59 -0.11
CA LEU A 19 -16.47 -23.25 -0.58
C LEU A 19 -16.93 -23.01 -2.03
N ASN A 20 -16.85 -24.03 -2.88
CA ASN A 20 -17.33 -23.99 -4.26
C ASN A 20 -18.86 -24.07 -4.38
N ASN A 21 -19.60 -24.32 -3.30
CA ASN A 21 -21.07 -24.17 -3.27
C ASN A 21 -21.55 -22.86 -2.62
N ASP A 22 -20.72 -22.23 -1.77
CA ASP A 22 -21.07 -20.95 -1.14
C ASP A 22 -21.29 -19.84 -2.18
N SER A 23 -22.21 -18.91 -1.90
CA SER A 23 -22.32 -17.69 -2.72
C SER A 23 -21.06 -16.83 -2.57
N PRO A 24 -20.73 -15.94 -3.53
CA PRO A 24 -19.57 -15.07 -3.43
C PRO A 24 -19.54 -14.26 -2.12
N GLU A 25 -20.69 -13.76 -1.67
CA GLU A 25 -20.82 -13.00 -0.42
C GLU A 25 -20.58 -13.88 0.82
N GLN A 26 -21.15 -15.11 0.82
CA GLN A 26 -20.92 -16.07 1.90
C GLN A 26 -19.47 -16.50 1.99
N LEU A 27 -18.82 -16.70 0.83
CA LEU A 27 -17.41 -17.10 0.75
C LEU A 27 -16.51 -16.07 1.45
N VAL A 28 -16.72 -14.78 1.22
CA VAL A 28 -15.92 -13.72 1.85
C VAL A 28 -16.27 -13.50 3.33
N LEU A 29 -17.53 -13.74 3.71
CA LEU A 29 -17.90 -13.74 5.13
C LEU A 29 -17.24 -14.88 5.89
N ASN A 30 -17.10 -16.04 5.23
CA ASN A 30 -16.47 -17.25 5.79
C ASN A 30 -14.93 -17.22 5.73
N CYS A 31 -14.33 -16.41 4.84
CA CYS A 31 -12.89 -16.07 4.83
C CYS A 31 -12.54 -15.23 6.08
N ASP A 32 -12.48 -15.88 7.24
CA ASP A 32 -12.00 -15.32 8.51
C ASP A 32 -10.59 -15.83 8.85
N GLU A 33 -9.96 -15.26 9.88
CA GLU A 33 -8.62 -15.63 10.33
C GLU A 33 -8.49 -17.11 10.72
N LYS A 34 -9.61 -17.78 11.03
CA LYS A 34 -9.62 -19.21 11.39
C LYS A 34 -9.66 -20.10 10.15
N LEU A 35 -10.27 -19.66 9.06
CA LEU A 35 -10.32 -20.42 7.81
C LEU A 35 -8.98 -20.38 7.07
N LEU A 36 -8.20 -19.31 7.16
CA LEU A 36 -6.96 -19.16 6.38
C LEU A 36 -5.95 -20.30 6.59
N PRO A 37 -5.62 -20.74 7.83
CA PRO A 37 -4.72 -21.87 8.04
C PRO A 37 -5.31 -23.18 7.51
N VAL A 38 -6.62 -23.37 7.66
CA VAL A 38 -7.34 -24.57 7.18
C VAL A 38 -7.31 -24.66 5.65
N LEU A 39 -7.39 -23.51 4.98
CA LEU A 39 -7.28 -23.42 3.54
C LEU A 39 -5.88 -23.81 3.07
N VAL A 40 -4.83 -23.37 3.77
CA VAL A 40 -3.44 -23.76 3.49
C VAL A 40 -3.28 -25.28 3.60
N ASP A 41 -3.65 -25.87 4.75
CA ASP A 41 -3.58 -27.31 4.98
C ASP A 41 -4.32 -28.10 3.88
N ALA A 42 -5.52 -27.64 3.50
CA ALA A 42 -6.31 -28.29 2.46
C ALA A 42 -5.64 -28.26 1.07
N ILE A 43 -4.98 -27.15 0.72
CA ILE A 43 -4.26 -27.03 -0.56
C ILE A 43 -3.07 -27.97 -0.58
N GLU A 44 -2.30 -28.01 0.51
CA GLU A 44 -1.12 -28.88 0.64
C GLU A 44 -1.50 -30.36 0.57
N ILE A 45 -2.64 -30.76 1.14
CA ILE A 45 -3.13 -32.14 1.11
C ILE A 45 -3.67 -32.55 -0.27
N VAL A 46 -4.32 -31.64 -0.99
CA VAL A 46 -4.93 -31.91 -2.31
C VAL A 46 -3.90 -31.84 -3.44
N HIS A 47 -2.72 -31.28 -3.17
CA HIS A 47 -1.59 -31.23 -4.10
C HIS A 47 -1.32 -32.61 -4.73
N PRO A 48 -1.19 -32.74 -6.07
CA PRO A 48 -1.03 -31.68 -7.09
C PRO A 48 -2.33 -31.25 -7.80
N LYS A 49 -3.52 -31.58 -7.29
CA LYS A 49 -4.79 -31.24 -7.97
C LYS A 49 -5.21 -29.78 -7.70
N ILE A 50 -4.86 -28.87 -8.61
CA ILE A 50 -5.18 -27.44 -8.46
C ILE A 50 -6.57 -27.03 -8.97
N GLU A 51 -7.33 -27.92 -9.62
CA GLU A 51 -8.65 -27.60 -10.22
C GLU A 51 -9.63 -26.99 -9.21
N ASN A 52 -9.67 -27.53 -7.98
CA ASN A 52 -10.52 -27.02 -6.91
C ASN A 52 -10.12 -25.59 -6.48
N VAL A 53 -8.82 -25.28 -6.53
CA VAL A 53 -8.28 -23.96 -6.22
C VAL A 53 -8.58 -22.97 -7.34
N LEU A 54 -8.47 -23.40 -8.61
CA LEU A 54 -8.84 -22.59 -9.76
C LEU A 54 -10.32 -22.21 -9.74
N ALA A 55 -11.21 -23.18 -9.46
CA ALA A 55 -12.65 -22.91 -9.32
C ALA A 55 -12.95 -21.92 -8.18
N LEU A 56 -12.18 -21.99 -7.09
CA LEU A 56 -12.29 -21.05 -5.99
C LEU A 56 -11.83 -19.63 -6.39
N LEU A 57 -10.70 -19.53 -7.10
CA LEU A 57 -10.17 -18.25 -7.62
C LEU A 57 -11.13 -17.60 -8.61
N GLU A 58 -11.77 -18.39 -9.47
CA GLU A 58 -12.78 -17.91 -10.41
C GLU A 58 -13.95 -17.24 -9.69
N LYS A 59 -14.42 -17.79 -8.56
CA LYS A 59 -15.47 -17.14 -7.74
C LYS A 59 -15.02 -15.80 -7.16
N PHE A 60 -13.77 -15.72 -6.71
CA PHE A 60 -13.20 -14.46 -6.20
C PHE A 60 -13.05 -13.40 -7.28
N SER A 61 -13.01 -13.79 -8.57
CA SER A 61 -12.89 -12.86 -9.70
C SER A 61 -14.15 -12.04 -9.98
N THR A 62 -15.27 -12.33 -9.31
CA THR A 62 -16.53 -11.57 -9.48
C THR A 62 -16.35 -10.08 -9.14
N GLU A 63 -17.02 -9.21 -9.89
CA GLU A 63 -16.90 -7.75 -9.76
C GLU A 63 -17.19 -7.25 -8.33
N LYS A 64 -18.15 -7.90 -7.65
CA LYS A 64 -18.55 -7.59 -6.28
C LYS A 64 -17.42 -7.80 -5.27
N LEU A 65 -16.60 -8.82 -5.47
CA LEU A 65 -15.56 -9.23 -4.51
C LEU A 65 -14.20 -8.60 -4.81
N SER A 66 -13.98 -8.17 -6.04
CA SER A 66 -12.72 -7.57 -6.48
C SER A 66 -12.53 -6.10 -6.05
N HIS A 67 -13.56 -5.48 -5.46
CA HIS A 67 -13.55 -4.06 -5.07
C HIS A 67 -14.14 -3.81 -3.67
N GLY A 68 -13.91 -2.62 -3.15
CA GLY A 68 -14.54 -2.12 -1.92
C GLY A 68 -14.18 -2.90 -0.66
N VAL A 69 -15.17 -3.09 0.21
CA VAL A 69 -15.01 -3.64 1.58
C VAL A 69 -14.49 -5.09 1.57
N PHE A 70 -14.78 -5.86 0.52
CA PHE A 70 -14.40 -7.27 0.43
C PHE A 70 -12.97 -7.48 -0.06
N LYS A 71 -12.37 -6.49 -0.70
CA LYS A 71 -11.02 -6.59 -1.32
C LYS A 71 -9.96 -7.09 -0.34
N SER A 72 -9.91 -6.53 0.87
CA SER A 72 -8.91 -6.91 1.89
C SER A 72 -9.01 -8.37 2.31
N LYS A 73 -10.24 -8.88 2.49
CA LYS A 73 -10.47 -10.29 2.84
C LYS A 73 -10.12 -11.24 1.70
N VAL A 74 -10.48 -10.88 0.48
CA VAL A 74 -10.12 -11.66 -0.72
C VAL A 74 -8.59 -11.74 -0.87
N LEU A 75 -7.90 -10.62 -0.71
CA LEU A 75 -6.43 -10.59 -0.73
C LEU A 75 -5.80 -11.43 0.39
N SER A 76 -6.44 -11.49 1.57
CA SER A 76 -5.99 -12.37 2.66
C SER A 76 -6.13 -13.85 2.30
N CYS A 77 -7.26 -14.22 1.67
CA CYS A 77 -7.47 -15.56 1.12
C CYS A 77 -6.48 -15.87 -0.02
N PHE A 78 -6.14 -14.90 -0.87
CA PHE A 78 -5.10 -15.06 -1.90
C PHE A 78 -3.71 -15.29 -1.31
N ARG A 79 -3.37 -14.54 -0.27
CA ARG A 79 -2.09 -14.71 0.43
C ARG A 79 -2.00 -16.08 1.11
N ALA A 80 -3.10 -16.59 1.65
CA ALA A 80 -3.16 -17.96 2.18
C ALA A 80 -2.92 -19.00 1.06
N ILE A 81 -3.58 -18.85 -0.09
CA ILE A 81 -3.36 -19.75 -1.24
C ILE A 81 -1.90 -19.71 -1.71
N TYR A 82 -1.32 -18.51 -1.83
CA TYR A 82 0.09 -18.32 -2.22
C TYR A 82 1.07 -18.97 -1.23
N LYS A 83 0.80 -18.89 0.07
CA LYS A 83 1.65 -19.47 1.11
C LYS A 83 1.57 -20.99 1.22
N ALA A 84 0.62 -21.64 0.54
CA ALA A 84 0.52 -23.09 0.55
C ALA A 84 1.71 -23.71 -0.18
N THR A 85 2.42 -24.60 0.52
CA THR A 85 3.65 -25.20 0.02
C THR A 85 3.40 -25.99 -1.26
N GLY A 86 4.22 -25.79 -2.29
CA GLY A 86 4.11 -26.52 -3.56
C GLY A 86 3.07 -25.97 -4.53
N PHE A 87 2.22 -25.01 -4.13
CA PHE A 87 1.18 -24.48 -5.01
C PHE A 87 1.78 -23.76 -6.23
N MET A 88 2.71 -22.83 -6.00
CA MET A 88 3.32 -22.04 -7.07
C MET A 88 4.22 -22.89 -7.98
N GLU A 89 4.92 -23.88 -7.42
CA GLU A 89 5.71 -24.85 -8.17
C GLU A 89 4.81 -25.71 -9.07
N CYS A 90 3.69 -26.21 -8.54
CA CYS A 90 2.72 -26.96 -9.33
C CYS A 90 2.12 -26.12 -10.47
N VAL A 91 1.79 -24.85 -10.21
CA VAL A 91 1.33 -23.92 -11.25
C VAL A 91 2.41 -23.73 -12.32
N CYS A 92 3.67 -23.58 -11.90
CA CYS A 92 4.80 -23.44 -12.81
C CYS A 92 4.95 -24.68 -13.72
N ASP A 93 4.93 -25.87 -13.13
CA ASP A 93 5.07 -27.13 -13.86
C ASP A 93 3.90 -27.37 -14.83
N GLN A 94 2.67 -27.07 -14.42
CA GLN A 94 1.51 -27.21 -15.30
C GLN A 94 1.50 -26.20 -16.46
N LEU A 95 2.01 -24.98 -16.24
CA LEU A 95 2.20 -24.00 -17.32
C LEU A 95 3.27 -24.45 -18.31
N GLN A 96 4.40 -24.98 -17.83
CA GLN A 96 5.45 -25.50 -18.69
C GLN A 96 5.00 -26.68 -19.53
N ASN A 97 4.24 -27.61 -18.92
CA ASN A 97 3.69 -28.78 -19.59
C ASN A 97 2.42 -28.45 -20.41
N LYS A 98 1.93 -27.20 -20.38
CA LYS A 98 0.69 -26.75 -21.03
C LYS A 98 -0.55 -27.56 -20.64
N THR A 99 -0.58 -28.06 -19.40
CA THR A 99 -1.71 -28.83 -18.86
C THR A 99 -2.67 -27.99 -18.02
N LEU A 100 -2.33 -26.72 -17.75
CA LEU A 100 -3.16 -25.82 -16.96
C LEU A 100 -4.47 -25.49 -17.69
N SER A 101 -5.61 -25.71 -17.02
CA SER A 101 -6.94 -25.49 -17.60
C SER A 101 -7.23 -24.02 -17.91
N ASP A 102 -6.91 -23.11 -16.98
CA ASP A 102 -7.15 -21.67 -17.14
C ASP A 102 -5.94 -20.83 -16.66
N PRO A 103 -5.01 -20.51 -17.58
CA PRO A 103 -3.90 -19.61 -17.29
C PRO A 103 -4.30 -18.16 -16.97
N ALA A 104 -5.46 -17.70 -17.45
CA ALA A 104 -5.92 -16.33 -17.23
C ALA A 104 -6.34 -16.12 -15.77
N CYS A 105 -6.94 -17.12 -15.15
CA CYS A 105 -7.28 -17.11 -13.72
C CYS A 105 -6.04 -16.91 -12.84
N ILE A 106 -4.96 -17.66 -13.12
CA ILE A 106 -3.67 -17.50 -12.40
C ILE A 106 -3.04 -16.14 -12.67
N ALA A 107 -3.06 -15.67 -13.92
CA ALA A 107 -2.53 -14.35 -14.26
C ALA A 107 -3.25 -13.25 -13.49
N TRP A 108 -4.58 -13.33 -13.40
CA TRP A 108 -5.40 -12.38 -12.65
C TRP A 108 -5.13 -12.45 -11.14
N PHE A 109 -5.04 -13.66 -10.58
CA PHE A 109 -4.69 -13.90 -9.18
C PHE A 109 -3.36 -13.25 -8.81
N LEU A 110 -2.32 -13.54 -9.60
CA LEU A 110 -0.99 -12.96 -9.40
C LEU A 110 -1.01 -11.45 -9.57
N LEU A 111 -1.76 -10.90 -10.53
CA LEU A 111 -1.87 -9.45 -10.72
C LEU A 111 -2.44 -8.77 -9.48
N LYS A 112 -3.54 -9.31 -8.92
CA LYS A 112 -4.18 -8.74 -7.73
C LYS A 112 -3.29 -8.84 -6.50
N LEU A 113 -2.60 -9.97 -6.31
CA LEU A 113 -1.73 -10.18 -5.17
C LEU A 113 -0.45 -9.33 -5.25
N SER A 114 0.23 -9.35 -6.40
CA SER A 114 1.47 -8.61 -6.63
C SER A 114 1.32 -7.10 -6.67
N THR A 115 0.11 -6.55 -6.87
CA THR A 115 -0.10 -5.09 -6.86
C THR A 115 0.24 -4.46 -5.50
N GLY A 116 0.00 -5.18 -4.39
CA GLY A 116 0.19 -4.67 -3.02
C GLY A 116 1.15 -5.48 -2.15
N ASP A 117 1.69 -6.59 -2.66
CA ASP A 117 2.53 -7.49 -1.88
C ASP A 117 3.95 -7.54 -2.45
N LYS A 118 4.91 -6.99 -1.71
CA LYS A 118 6.33 -6.95 -2.11
C LYS A 118 6.97 -8.34 -2.13
N GLU A 119 6.63 -9.19 -1.15
CA GLU A 119 7.16 -10.56 -1.02
C GLU A 119 6.89 -11.36 -2.28
N VAL A 120 5.69 -11.21 -2.84
CA VAL A 120 5.24 -11.92 -4.05
C VAL A 120 5.93 -11.40 -5.31
N ARG A 121 6.32 -10.11 -5.35
CA ARG A 121 7.05 -9.55 -6.50
C ARG A 121 8.51 -9.97 -6.54
N GLU A 122 9.10 -10.28 -5.39
CA GLU A 122 10.50 -10.69 -5.26
C GLU A 122 10.69 -12.23 -5.33
N ASP A 123 9.60 -13.00 -5.24
CA ASP A 123 9.65 -14.47 -5.35
C ASP A 123 10.05 -14.93 -6.77
N GLU A 124 11.18 -15.64 -6.85
CA GLU A 124 11.74 -16.19 -8.09
C GLU A 124 10.77 -17.14 -8.84
N THR A 125 9.99 -17.93 -8.10
CA THR A 125 9.00 -18.85 -8.68
C THR A 125 7.86 -18.07 -9.33
N VAL A 126 7.38 -17.02 -8.65
CA VAL A 126 6.35 -16.13 -9.20
C VAL A 126 6.87 -15.42 -10.44
N ILE A 127 8.10 -14.88 -10.40
CA ILE A 127 8.73 -14.23 -11.56
C ILE A 127 8.81 -15.20 -12.74
N ARG A 128 9.18 -16.47 -12.51
CA ARG A 128 9.21 -17.51 -13.55
C ARG A 128 7.80 -17.80 -14.11
N VAL A 129 6.79 -17.91 -13.25
CA VAL A 129 5.39 -18.10 -13.68
C VAL A 129 4.91 -16.92 -14.51
N VAL A 130 5.18 -15.68 -14.10
CA VAL A 130 4.82 -14.47 -14.86
C VAL A 130 5.48 -14.45 -16.23
N ARG A 131 6.77 -14.84 -16.33
CA ARG A 131 7.44 -14.97 -17.64
C ARG A 131 6.74 -15.98 -18.55
N LEU A 132 6.41 -17.16 -18.02
CA LEU A 132 5.68 -18.20 -18.79
C LEU A 132 4.29 -17.73 -19.23
N LEU A 133 3.58 -16.97 -18.40
CA LEU A 133 2.28 -16.38 -18.73
C LEU A 133 2.42 -15.29 -19.81
N ASN A 134 3.46 -14.46 -19.74
CA ASN A 134 3.72 -13.42 -20.73
C ASN A 134 4.09 -14.00 -22.11
N ASP A 135 4.78 -15.14 -22.14
CA ASP A 135 5.10 -15.88 -23.37
C ASP A 135 3.91 -16.68 -23.92
N SER A 136 2.89 -16.90 -23.09
CA SER A 136 1.69 -17.63 -23.47
C SER A 136 0.80 -16.83 -24.42
N LYS A 137 0.34 -17.48 -25.49
CA LYS A 137 -0.61 -16.92 -26.45
C LYS A 137 -2.07 -17.30 -26.16
N ALA A 138 -2.35 -17.80 -24.95
CA ALA A 138 -3.69 -18.19 -24.56
C ALA A 138 -4.67 -16.99 -24.58
N PRO A 139 -5.94 -17.20 -24.96
CA PRO A 139 -6.94 -16.14 -24.97
C PRO A 139 -7.16 -15.59 -23.56
N GLY A 140 -7.35 -14.27 -23.42
CA GLY A 140 -7.54 -13.59 -22.14
C GLY A 140 -6.25 -13.27 -21.37
N VAL A 141 -5.16 -14.02 -21.58
CA VAL A 141 -3.89 -13.80 -20.88
C VAL A 141 -3.19 -12.52 -21.35
N GLN A 142 -3.33 -12.14 -22.62
CA GLN A 142 -2.56 -11.03 -23.23
C GLN A 142 -2.77 -9.66 -22.58
N ILE A 143 -3.99 -9.35 -22.12
CA ILE A 143 -4.27 -8.07 -21.45
C ILE A 143 -3.67 -8.09 -20.04
N ILE A 144 -3.81 -9.21 -19.35
CA ILE A 144 -3.35 -9.38 -17.98
C ILE A 144 -1.81 -9.47 -17.93
N SER A 145 -1.19 -10.08 -18.95
CA SER A 145 0.26 -10.20 -19.07
C SER A 145 0.93 -8.84 -19.25
N GLN A 146 0.32 -7.91 -19.99
CA GLN A 146 0.80 -6.53 -20.07
C GLN A 146 0.76 -5.84 -18.70
N GLN A 147 -0.35 -5.99 -17.97
CA GLN A 147 -0.48 -5.44 -16.62
C GLN A 147 0.52 -6.06 -15.63
N LEU A 148 0.74 -7.38 -15.71
CA LEU A 148 1.77 -8.07 -14.93
C LEU A 148 3.17 -7.56 -15.29
N ALA A 149 3.48 -7.42 -16.57
CA ALA A 149 4.76 -6.85 -17.00
C ALA A 149 4.97 -5.43 -16.46
N THR A 150 3.90 -4.65 -16.31
CA THR A 150 3.92 -3.31 -15.69
C THR A 150 4.10 -3.36 -14.17
N VAL A 151 3.57 -4.37 -13.48
CA VAL A 151 3.72 -4.54 -12.02
C VAL A 151 5.12 -5.06 -11.65
N PHE A 152 5.67 -5.96 -12.45
CA PHE A 152 6.97 -6.60 -12.24
C PHE A 152 8.13 -5.87 -12.94
N ALA A 153 7.89 -4.69 -13.53
CA ALA A 153 8.94 -3.87 -14.09
C ALA A 153 9.82 -3.31 -12.96
N THR A 154 11.13 -3.54 -13.05
CA THR A 154 12.14 -3.01 -12.13
C THR A 154 12.96 -1.92 -12.82
N ALA A 155 13.72 -1.14 -12.06
CA ALA A 155 14.66 -0.21 -12.66
C ALA A 155 15.81 -0.99 -13.32
N GLU A 156 16.22 -0.60 -14.51
CA GLU A 156 17.35 -1.21 -15.22
C GLU A 156 18.70 -0.72 -14.66
N THR A 157 18.69 0.41 -13.95
CA THR A 157 19.89 1.04 -13.38
C THR A 157 19.81 1.03 -11.86
N PRO A 158 20.57 0.15 -11.17
CA PRO A 158 20.61 0.12 -9.71
C PRO A 158 21.22 1.39 -9.13
N CYS A 159 20.93 1.62 -7.85
CA CYS A 159 21.48 2.74 -7.13
C CYS A 159 23.03 2.73 -7.14
N GLY A 160 23.64 3.84 -7.59
CA GLY A 160 25.10 4.01 -7.58
C GLY A 160 25.80 3.99 -8.94
N VAL A 161 25.08 3.84 -10.06
CA VAL A 161 25.66 4.10 -11.40
C VAL A 161 25.49 5.59 -11.72
N PRO A 162 26.58 6.34 -12.00
CA PRO A 162 26.45 7.71 -12.47
C PRO A 162 25.61 7.72 -13.75
N ILE A 163 24.53 8.52 -13.76
CA ILE A 163 23.81 8.82 -15.00
C ILE A 163 24.84 9.50 -15.91
N GLY A 164 25.26 8.79 -16.96
CA GLY A 164 26.32 9.23 -17.86
C GLY A 164 26.07 10.65 -18.37
N ASP A 165 27.17 11.40 -18.51
CA ASP A 165 27.17 12.82 -18.92
C ASP A 165 26.21 13.07 -20.09
N PRO A 166 25.15 13.87 -19.93
CA PRO A 166 24.21 14.03 -21.03
C PRO A 166 24.74 15.13 -21.94
N VAL A 167 24.89 14.74 -23.21
CA VAL A 167 25.25 15.51 -24.40
C VAL A 167 24.70 16.95 -24.40
N GLN A 168 25.49 17.81 -25.03
CA GLN A 168 25.60 19.27 -24.95
C GLN A 168 24.34 20.11 -25.19
N LYS A 169 24.34 21.24 -24.45
CA LYS A 169 23.76 22.57 -24.71
C LYS A 169 22.24 22.72 -24.82
N TYR A 170 21.64 23.32 -23.79
CA TYR A 170 20.73 24.49 -23.89
C TYR A 170 20.82 25.30 -22.57
N SER A 171 20.67 26.62 -22.68
CA SER A 171 20.94 27.63 -21.63
C SER A 171 19.72 27.93 -20.74
N GLU A 172 20.00 28.00 -19.44
CA GLU A 172 19.20 28.51 -18.30
C GLU A 172 17.91 27.73 -17.99
N LEU A 173 17.80 27.07 -16.83
CA LEU A 173 17.82 27.67 -15.49
C LEU A 173 18.98 27.15 -14.58
N ASP A 174 19.80 28.10 -14.09
CA ASP A 174 20.89 28.13 -13.10
C ASP A 174 21.98 27.03 -12.99
N SER A 175 21.75 25.80 -13.40
CA SER A 175 22.68 24.99 -14.21
C SER A 175 22.02 23.64 -14.48
N LEU A 176 21.85 23.31 -15.76
CA LEU A 176 21.36 21.99 -16.19
C LEU A 176 22.18 20.84 -15.57
N ARG A 177 23.43 21.11 -15.21
CA ARG A 177 24.33 20.19 -14.51
C ARG A 177 23.86 19.85 -13.10
N GLU A 178 23.43 20.83 -12.32
CA GLU A 178 22.89 20.59 -10.97
C GLU A 178 21.56 19.84 -11.05
N ALA A 179 20.66 20.26 -11.94
CA ALA A 179 19.40 19.54 -12.18
C ALA A 179 19.63 18.10 -12.68
N LYS A 180 20.60 17.88 -13.57
CA LYS A 180 20.99 16.53 -14.02
C LYS A 180 21.65 15.72 -12.91
N SER A 181 22.37 16.36 -11.98
CA SER A 181 22.98 15.69 -10.84
C SER A 181 21.99 15.32 -9.72
N SER A 182 20.83 15.98 -9.68
CA SER A 182 19.73 15.65 -8.77
C SER A 182 18.71 14.68 -9.35
N MET A 183 18.76 14.42 -10.67
CA MET A 183 18.07 13.27 -11.25
C MET A 183 18.71 12.00 -10.70
N ARG A 184 18.04 11.37 -9.75
CA ARG A 184 18.44 10.08 -9.19
C ARG A 184 17.47 9.00 -9.62
N PRO A 185 17.95 7.75 -9.81
CA PRO A 185 17.06 6.61 -9.96
C PRO A 185 16.08 6.49 -8.78
N PRO A 186 14.92 5.87 -8.99
CA PRO A 186 14.05 5.38 -7.93
C PRO A 186 14.83 4.65 -6.82
N GLY A 187 14.58 5.00 -5.57
CA GLY A 187 15.17 4.29 -4.42
C GLY A 187 16.56 4.76 -4.00
N CYS A 188 16.99 5.94 -4.45
CA CYS A 188 18.32 6.50 -4.19
C CYS A 188 18.30 7.81 -3.42
N ARG A 189 17.14 8.23 -2.90
CA ARG A 189 17.06 9.38 -2.01
C ARG A 189 17.42 9.00 -0.59
N ASP A 190 17.91 9.98 0.15
CA ASP A 190 18.35 9.83 1.54
C ASP A 190 17.17 9.90 2.54
N HIS A 191 16.12 9.10 2.31
CA HIS A 191 15.03 8.89 3.26
C HIS A 191 14.49 7.46 3.23
N ASP A 192 13.81 7.05 4.30
CA ASP A 192 13.28 5.71 4.50
C ASP A 192 12.05 5.34 3.64
N ASN A 193 11.55 6.28 2.83
CA ASN A 193 10.32 6.15 2.04
C ASN A 193 10.55 6.39 0.54
N ASP A 194 11.76 6.10 0.05
CA ASP A 194 12.09 6.04 -1.36
C ASP A 194 12.34 4.58 -1.73
N ALA A 195 11.29 3.81 -2.01
CA ALA A 195 11.47 2.46 -2.53
C ALA A 195 11.74 2.51 -4.04
N GLU A 196 12.47 1.52 -4.59
CA GLU A 196 12.71 1.43 -6.05
C GLU A 196 11.40 1.29 -6.82
N ASN A 197 10.49 0.44 -6.35
CA ASN A 197 9.14 0.33 -6.89
C ASN A 197 8.20 1.30 -6.15
N PHE A 198 7.57 2.24 -6.86
CA PHE A 198 6.66 3.20 -6.22
C PHE A 198 5.49 2.57 -5.46
N ARG A 199 5.13 1.32 -5.77
CA ARG A 199 4.05 0.60 -5.08
C ARG A 199 4.38 0.29 -3.62
N ASP A 200 5.66 0.33 -3.27
CA ASP A 200 6.16 0.11 -1.90
C ASP A 200 6.36 1.42 -1.13
N ILE A 201 6.12 2.57 -1.75
CA ILE A 201 6.18 3.86 -1.08
C ILE A 201 4.91 4.04 -0.25
N ASN A 202 5.09 4.35 1.03
CA ASN A 202 3.98 4.63 1.93
C ASN A 202 3.24 5.90 1.48
N ILE A 203 1.91 5.82 1.38
CA ILE A 203 1.08 6.95 0.98
C ILE A 203 1.31 8.12 1.95
N LEU A 204 1.28 7.85 3.26
CA LEU A 204 1.61 8.85 4.27
C LEU A 204 3.11 9.17 4.26
N PRO A 205 3.48 10.45 4.35
CA PRO A 205 4.88 10.84 4.43
C PRO A 205 5.50 10.39 5.76
N THR A 206 6.76 9.99 5.72
CA THR A 206 7.52 9.64 6.93
C THR A 206 8.23 10.87 7.51
N ALA A 207 8.63 10.80 8.77
CA ALA A 207 9.41 11.89 9.38
C ALA A 207 10.75 12.11 8.65
N SER A 208 11.46 11.02 8.31
CA SER A 208 12.72 11.10 7.54
C SER A 208 12.53 11.74 6.17
N GLU A 209 11.37 11.56 5.55
CA GLU A 209 11.05 12.15 4.26
C GLU A 209 10.71 13.64 4.38
N LEU A 210 10.02 14.05 5.45
CA LEU A 210 9.76 15.47 5.73
C LEU A 210 11.03 16.24 6.11
N ASP A 211 11.94 15.61 6.85
CA ASP A 211 13.24 16.18 7.24
C ASP A 211 14.30 16.12 6.12
N CYS A 212 14.02 15.39 5.04
CA CYS A 212 14.92 15.25 3.90
C CYS A 212 15.18 16.61 3.24
N CYS A 213 16.46 17.00 3.21
CA CYS A 213 16.92 18.25 2.60
C CYS A 213 17.42 18.05 1.15
N GLU A 214 17.26 16.86 0.58
CA GLU A 214 17.64 16.60 -0.81
C GLU A 214 16.74 17.36 -1.79
N GLN A 215 17.22 17.48 -3.03
CA GLN A 215 16.44 18.14 -4.07
C GLN A 215 15.15 17.37 -4.41
N PRO A 216 14.07 18.10 -4.75
CA PRO A 216 12.81 17.51 -5.18
C PRO A 216 12.96 16.48 -6.30
N TYR A 217 12.08 15.47 -6.34
CA TYR A 217 12.01 14.56 -7.49
C TYR A 217 11.78 15.34 -8.79
N LEU A 218 12.71 15.19 -9.74
CA LEU A 218 12.57 15.69 -11.11
C LEU A 218 12.89 14.57 -12.12
N PRO A 219 11.96 14.24 -13.04
CA PRO A 219 12.21 13.25 -14.08
C PRO A 219 13.19 13.78 -15.14
N PRO A 220 13.95 12.90 -15.83
CA PRO A 220 14.85 13.32 -16.89
C PRO A 220 14.13 14.02 -18.06
N PRO A 221 14.63 15.18 -18.54
CA PRO A 221 13.96 16.01 -19.55
C PRO A 221 13.99 15.39 -20.95
N ASN A 222 14.89 14.45 -21.19
CA ASN A 222 14.99 13.68 -22.44
C ASN A 222 13.98 12.52 -22.50
N GLY A 223 13.17 12.32 -21.46
CA GLY A 223 12.26 11.17 -21.36
C GLY A 223 12.98 9.84 -21.14
N SER A 224 14.27 9.87 -20.76
CA SER A 224 14.93 8.66 -20.29
C SER A 224 14.28 8.23 -18.97
N GLU A 225 13.86 6.97 -18.94
CA GLU A 225 13.17 6.38 -17.81
C GLU A 225 14.09 5.31 -17.23
N PHE A 226 14.16 5.23 -15.91
CA PHE A 226 14.96 4.20 -15.23
C PHE A 226 14.31 2.82 -15.35
N ILE A 227 13.03 2.76 -15.76
CA ILE A 227 12.22 1.56 -15.91
C ILE A 227 11.93 1.39 -17.41
N ALA A 228 12.26 0.23 -17.99
CA ALA A 228 12.06 0.01 -19.43
C ALA A 228 10.60 -0.07 -19.87
N ASN A 229 9.72 -0.55 -18.99
CA ASN A 229 8.30 -0.58 -19.27
C ASN A 229 7.74 0.85 -19.17
N LYS A 230 7.32 1.42 -20.31
CA LYS A 230 6.82 2.79 -20.43
C LYS A 230 5.60 3.09 -19.55
N GLU A 231 4.69 2.13 -19.39
CA GLU A 231 3.53 2.31 -18.52
C GLU A 231 3.95 2.35 -17.06
N ALA A 232 4.81 1.42 -16.65
CA ALA A 232 5.33 1.35 -15.29
C ALA A 232 6.12 2.62 -14.93
N ALA A 233 6.96 3.08 -15.85
CA ALA A 233 7.73 4.30 -15.71
C ALA A 233 6.86 5.57 -15.66
N THR A 234 5.80 5.62 -16.48
CA THR A 234 4.85 6.73 -16.43
C THR A 234 4.12 6.78 -15.09
N LEU A 235 3.68 5.63 -14.59
CA LEU A 235 3.04 5.51 -13.27
C LEU A 235 3.99 5.91 -12.13
N ASP A 236 5.22 5.41 -12.15
CA ASP A 236 6.27 5.76 -11.18
C ASP A 236 6.54 7.27 -11.19
N ARG A 237 6.75 7.86 -12.37
CA ARG A 237 6.96 9.30 -12.54
C ARG A 237 5.77 10.11 -12.00
N MET A 238 4.54 9.76 -12.39
CA MET A 238 3.35 10.49 -11.95
C MET A 238 3.17 10.40 -10.43
N PHE A 239 3.36 9.22 -9.86
CA PHE A 239 3.28 9.02 -8.42
C PHE A 239 4.29 9.88 -7.67
N ARG A 240 5.56 9.86 -8.09
CA ARG A 240 6.64 10.63 -7.45
C ARG A 240 6.47 12.14 -7.62
N LEU A 241 5.99 12.61 -8.77
CA LEU A 241 5.67 14.03 -8.97
C LEU A 241 4.52 14.50 -8.07
N MET A 242 3.41 13.75 -8.01
CA MET A 242 2.29 14.09 -7.12
C MET A 242 2.72 14.06 -5.65
N ARG A 243 3.61 13.13 -5.31
CA ARG A 243 4.17 13.01 -3.96
C ARG A 243 5.04 14.22 -3.62
N GLU A 244 5.92 14.65 -4.52
CA GLU A 244 6.76 15.81 -4.29
C GLU A 244 5.95 17.11 -4.18
N ASP A 245 4.89 17.26 -4.98
CA ASP A 245 3.96 18.39 -4.88
C ASP A 245 3.30 18.46 -3.49
N MET A 246 2.79 17.31 -3.01
CA MET A 246 2.24 17.18 -1.65
C MET A 246 3.29 17.47 -0.56
N LEU A 247 4.48 16.89 -0.66
CA LEU A 247 5.56 17.06 0.32
C LEU A 247 6.07 18.49 0.36
N GLY A 248 6.20 19.14 -0.80
CA GLY A 248 6.63 20.53 -0.92
C GLY A 248 5.70 21.48 -0.15
N SER A 249 4.39 21.34 -0.34
CA SER A 249 3.39 22.12 0.43
C SER A 249 3.51 21.85 1.93
N LEU A 250 3.61 20.58 2.35
CA LEU A 250 3.73 20.21 3.77
C LEU A 250 5.01 20.74 4.41
N ARG A 251 6.17 20.63 3.74
CA ARG A 251 7.45 21.14 4.25
C ARG A 251 7.43 22.67 4.36
N GLN A 252 6.81 23.35 3.41
CA GLN A 252 6.67 24.81 3.47
C GLN A 252 5.81 25.22 4.66
N GLU A 253 4.61 24.65 4.81
CA GLU A 253 3.70 24.95 5.92
C GLU A 253 4.35 24.65 7.29
N LEU A 254 5.00 23.49 7.41
CA LEU A 254 5.72 23.11 8.63
C LEU A 254 6.90 24.05 8.89
N GLY A 255 7.65 24.43 7.86
CA GLY A 255 8.78 25.35 7.98
C GLY A 255 8.37 26.77 8.37
N GLU A 256 7.24 27.27 7.84
CA GLU A 256 6.65 28.54 8.26
C GLU A 256 6.18 28.48 9.71
N GLU A 257 5.55 27.38 10.10
CA GLU A 257 5.07 27.15 11.46
C GLU A 257 6.22 27.11 12.47
N LEU A 258 7.29 26.36 12.18
CA LEU A 258 8.47 26.25 13.04
C LEU A 258 9.23 27.57 13.19
N LYS A 259 9.10 28.51 12.23
CA LYS A 259 9.69 29.85 12.30
C LYS A 259 8.88 30.83 13.17
N ARG A 260 7.63 30.50 13.53
CA ARG A 260 6.79 31.38 14.36
C ARG A 260 7.37 31.52 15.76
N LYS A 261 7.24 32.70 16.35
CA LYS A 261 7.74 32.97 17.71
C LYS A 261 6.92 32.21 18.74
N GLN A 262 7.53 31.89 19.87
CA GLN A 262 6.87 31.26 21.01
C GLN A 262 5.71 32.16 21.49
N GLY A 263 4.47 31.73 21.26
CA GLY A 263 3.24 32.53 21.50
C GLY A 263 2.44 32.92 20.24
N GLU A 264 3.07 32.88 19.07
CA GLU A 264 2.45 33.00 17.74
C GLU A 264 2.33 31.64 17.03
N CYS A 265 3.04 30.63 17.55
CA CYS A 265 2.97 29.24 17.08
C CYS A 265 1.55 28.66 17.25
N THR A 266 1.09 27.99 16.21
CA THR A 266 -0.02 27.04 16.21
C THR A 266 0.17 26.02 17.33
N ARG A 267 -0.90 25.72 18.06
CA ARG A 267 -0.83 24.82 19.22
C ARG A 267 -0.55 23.40 18.75
N LEU A 268 0.60 22.86 19.11
CA LEU A 268 0.91 21.45 18.91
C LEU A 268 0.14 20.60 19.92
N PHE A 269 -0.76 19.76 19.43
CA PHE A 269 -1.40 18.71 20.22
C PHE A 269 -0.62 17.42 20.03
N GLN A 270 -0.13 16.85 21.12
CA GLN A 270 0.54 15.55 21.08
C GLN A 270 -0.53 14.45 21.00
N SER A 271 -0.27 13.47 20.13
CA SER A 271 -1.07 12.25 19.99
C SER A 271 -2.58 12.43 19.74
N PRO A 272 -2.99 13.26 18.76
CA PRO A 272 -4.38 13.25 18.32
C PRO A 272 -4.77 11.84 17.83
N SER A 273 -5.94 11.36 18.20
CA SER A 273 -6.49 10.07 17.75
C SER A 273 -7.76 10.28 16.94
N LEU A 274 -7.85 9.61 15.79
CA LEU A 274 -9.08 9.60 15.00
C LEU A 274 -10.12 8.73 15.70
N VAL A 275 -11.22 9.34 16.14
CA VAL A 275 -12.35 8.66 16.78
C VAL A 275 -13.32 8.12 15.73
N GLY A 276 -13.51 8.86 14.63
CA GLY A 276 -14.39 8.46 13.55
C GLY A 276 -14.62 9.58 12.53
N ILE A 277 -15.59 9.36 11.65
CA ILE A 277 -16.07 10.33 10.68
C ILE A 277 -17.52 10.64 11.04
N ASP A 278 -17.86 11.91 11.18
CA ASP A 278 -19.24 12.38 11.34
C ASP A 278 -19.65 13.19 10.11
N PHE A 279 -20.95 13.26 9.85
CA PHE A 279 -21.52 13.77 8.60
C PHE A 279 -22.39 15.01 8.81
N LYS A 280 -22.36 15.61 10.01
CA LYS A 280 -23.21 16.76 10.35
C LYS A 280 -22.40 17.96 10.85
N PRO A 281 -22.53 19.15 10.24
CA PRO A 281 -23.33 19.49 9.07
C PRO A 281 -22.72 19.00 7.73
N GLU A 282 -21.43 18.71 7.70
CA GLU A 282 -20.67 18.21 6.54
C GLU A 282 -19.77 17.02 6.97
N PRO A 283 -19.25 16.20 6.04
CA PRO A 283 -18.30 15.13 6.36
C PRO A 283 -17.04 15.70 7.01
N HIS A 284 -16.76 15.32 8.25
CA HIS A 284 -15.59 15.77 8.99
C HIS A 284 -14.98 14.66 9.83
N LEU A 285 -13.67 14.80 10.10
CA LEU A 285 -12.94 13.90 10.99
C LEU A 285 -13.20 14.29 12.45
N VAL A 286 -13.59 13.31 13.26
CA VAL A 286 -13.75 13.47 14.71
C VAL A 286 -12.43 13.08 15.35
N LEU A 287 -11.69 14.06 15.86
CA LEU A 287 -10.40 13.85 16.52
C LEU A 287 -10.55 13.98 18.04
N SER A 288 -9.87 13.11 18.78
CA SER A 288 -9.65 13.23 20.22
C SER A 288 -8.24 13.73 20.47
N ILE A 289 -8.12 14.81 21.24
CA ILE A 289 -6.85 15.44 21.60
C ILE A 289 -6.66 15.42 23.12
N ASP A 290 -5.44 15.16 23.57
CA ASP A 290 -5.11 15.28 24.98
C ASP A 290 -5.02 16.75 25.37
N MET A 291 -5.86 17.13 26.34
CA MET A 291 -5.90 18.49 26.88
C MET A 291 -4.95 18.62 28.06
N ASN A 292 -4.39 19.82 28.24
CA ASN A 292 -3.66 20.18 29.46
C ASN A 292 -4.51 19.87 30.71
N PRO A 293 -3.95 19.22 31.76
CA PRO A 293 -4.69 18.83 32.96
C PRO A 293 -5.53 19.93 33.60
N ARG A 294 -5.07 21.19 33.57
CA ARG A 294 -5.82 22.34 34.11
C ARG A 294 -7.10 22.62 33.32
N LEU A 295 -7.03 22.55 32.00
CA LEU A 295 -8.19 22.74 31.13
C LEU A 295 -9.13 21.54 31.23
N ALA A 296 -8.58 20.32 31.23
CA ALA A 296 -9.35 19.10 31.39
C ALA A 296 -10.16 19.10 32.70
N GLY A 297 -9.56 19.53 33.81
CA GLY A 297 -10.24 19.65 35.10
C GLY A 297 -11.38 20.69 35.12
N ARG A 298 -11.27 21.75 34.30
CA ARG A 298 -12.33 22.75 34.13
C ARG A 298 -13.47 22.21 33.28
N VAL A 299 -13.16 21.60 32.13
CA VAL A 299 -14.17 21.03 31.20
C VAL A 299 -14.93 19.87 31.84
N ARG A 300 -14.26 19.02 32.65
CA ARG A 300 -14.92 17.92 33.38
C ARG A 300 -15.98 18.39 34.39
N LYS A 301 -15.93 19.63 34.84
CA LYS A 301 -16.93 20.22 35.76
C LYS A 301 -18.13 20.81 35.02
N MET A 302 -18.01 21.04 33.72
CA MET A 302 -19.05 21.62 32.87
C MET A 302 -20.02 20.53 32.41
N LYS A 303 -21.27 20.92 32.17
CA LYS A 303 -22.21 20.05 31.44
C LYS A 303 -21.84 20.02 29.95
N ARG A 304 -22.25 18.98 29.22
CA ARG A 304 -21.89 18.82 27.79
C ARG A 304 -22.22 20.06 26.94
N ALA A 305 -23.41 20.64 27.09
CA ALA A 305 -23.82 21.84 26.34
C ALA A 305 -22.96 23.07 26.68
N GLU A 306 -22.59 23.22 27.95
CA GLU A 306 -21.72 24.30 28.42
C GLU A 306 -20.28 24.12 27.91
N ALA A 307 -19.80 22.88 27.84
CA ALA A 307 -18.49 22.56 27.27
C ALA A 307 -18.45 22.88 25.76
N VAL A 308 -19.50 22.55 25.01
CA VAL A 308 -19.60 22.89 23.58
C VAL A 308 -19.56 24.42 23.39
N ASP A 309 -20.41 25.16 24.10
CA ASP A 309 -20.45 26.62 24.00
C ASP A 309 -19.11 27.28 24.43
N PHE A 310 -18.42 26.71 25.43
CA PHE A 310 -17.10 27.16 25.85
C PHE A 310 -16.05 27.08 24.73
N PHE A 311 -16.11 26.06 23.88
CA PHE A 311 -15.18 25.88 22.75
C PHE A 311 -15.63 26.61 21.48
N GLU A 312 -16.93 26.71 21.22
CA GLU A 312 -17.47 27.41 20.04
C GLU A 312 -17.44 28.94 20.20
N ASN A 313 -18.00 29.45 21.30
CA ASN A 313 -18.22 30.88 21.52
C ASN A 313 -17.38 31.44 22.66
N GLY A 314 -16.88 30.58 23.55
CA GLY A 314 -16.16 30.95 24.76
C GLY A 314 -14.64 31.09 24.60
N PRO A 315 -13.92 31.25 25.73
CA PRO A 315 -12.47 31.37 25.73
C PRO A 315 -11.75 30.07 25.33
N GLY A 316 -12.47 28.96 25.24
CA GLY A 316 -11.98 27.69 24.70
C GLY A 316 -11.67 27.74 23.20
N ARG A 317 -12.26 28.68 22.45
CA ARG A 317 -12.00 28.86 21.01
C ARG A 317 -10.52 29.09 20.68
N LYS A 318 -9.75 29.65 21.64
CA LYS A 318 -8.30 29.84 21.47
C LYS A 318 -7.52 28.53 21.46
N VAL A 319 -8.12 27.41 21.89
CA VAL A 319 -7.49 26.09 21.96
C VAL A 319 -7.35 25.47 20.58
N LEU A 320 -8.36 25.60 19.72
CA LEU A 320 -8.28 25.25 18.30
C LEU A 320 -8.77 26.46 17.52
N GLY A 321 -7.85 27.41 17.29
CA GLY A 321 -8.14 28.59 16.48
C GLY A 321 -8.42 28.21 15.03
N GLN A 322 -9.08 29.11 14.31
CA GLN A 322 -9.10 29.02 12.85
C GLN A 322 -7.65 29.00 12.34
N ASP A 323 -7.37 28.17 11.33
CA ASP A 323 -6.04 27.89 10.78
C ASP A 323 -5.09 27.10 11.71
N SER A 324 -5.64 26.35 12.67
CA SER A 324 -4.83 25.40 13.45
C SER A 324 -4.41 24.20 12.60
N LEU A 325 -3.11 24.03 12.39
CA LEU A 325 -2.49 22.83 11.86
C LEU A 325 -2.57 21.68 12.88
N VAL A 326 -3.20 20.57 12.49
CA VAL A 326 -3.24 19.32 13.27
C VAL A 326 -2.48 18.25 12.50
N ILE A 327 -1.37 17.79 13.05
CA ILE A 327 -0.58 16.71 12.47
C ILE A 327 -0.98 15.40 13.13
N LEU A 328 -1.58 14.50 12.36
CA LEU A 328 -1.83 13.12 12.76
C LEU A 328 -0.57 12.30 12.47
N LEU A 329 0.24 12.07 13.50
CA LEU A 329 1.36 11.15 13.41
C LEU A 329 0.86 9.74 13.67
N ASP A 330 0.82 8.91 12.63
CA ASP A 330 0.68 7.47 12.83
C ASP A 330 2.01 6.95 13.39
N VAL A 331 2.08 6.89 14.72
CA VAL A 331 3.14 6.16 15.39
C VAL A 331 2.77 4.70 15.24
N GLU A 332 3.13 4.10 14.10
CA GLU A 332 3.23 2.65 14.00
C GLU A 332 3.93 2.19 15.28
N ARG A 333 3.25 1.36 16.08
CA ARG A 333 3.83 0.72 17.27
C ARG A 333 4.96 -0.23 16.83
N ARG A 334 6.08 0.31 16.38
CA ARG A 334 7.37 -0.35 16.50
C ARG A 334 7.75 -0.20 17.97
N GLY A 335 8.14 -1.31 18.60
CA GLY A 335 8.47 -1.40 20.03
C GLY A 335 9.71 -0.60 20.44
N ALA A 336 9.73 0.70 20.15
CA ALA A 336 10.69 1.64 20.67
C ALA A 336 10.13 2.20 21.98
N THR A 337 10.68 1.71 23.07
CA THR A 337 10.53 2.30 24.41
C THR A 337 10.87 3.79 24.34
N VAL A 338 9.86 4.65 24.40
CA VAL A 338 10.07 6.07 24.70
C VAL A 338 10.64 6.14 26.13
N PRO A 339 11.84 6.71 26.35
CA PRO A 339 12.33 6.88 27.71
C PRO A 339 11.44 7.90 28.42
N PRO A 340 11.12 7.69 29.70
CA PRO A 340 10.28 8.61 30.45
C PRO A 340 10.99 9.97 30.57
N LYS A 341 10.25 11.04 30.27
CA LYS A 341 10.54 12.38 30.81
C LYS A 341 9.35 12.84 31.62
#